data_AF-A0A7V9R3G2-F1
#
_entry.id   AF-A0A7V9R3G2-F1
#
_cell.length_a   1.000
_cell.length_b   1.000
_cell.length_c   1.000
_cell.angle_alpha   90.00
_cell.angle_beta   90.00
_cell.angle_gamma   90.00
#
_symmetry.space_group_name_H-M   'P 1'
#
loop_
_entity.id
_entity.type
_entity.pdbx_description
1 polymer ?
#
loop_
_entity_poly.entity_id
_entity_poly.type
_entity_poly.pdbx_seq_one_letter_code
_entity_poly.pdbx_strand_id
1 'polypeptide(L)'
;MKKTISLLFGTGMTLLILWATVFGVRTLKPKNVPDDSKYRVFCANNKLEVEQRTLKQEKNARGSNVCQLAEFDYLSDADKYAENHGGKGSDCKCD
;
A
#
# COMPACT_ATOMS: atom_id res chain seq x y z
N MET A 1 14.78 47.67 -4.90
CA MET A 1 15.90 47.52 -5.85
C MET A 1 15.37 46.78 -7.07
N LYS A 2 15.29 47.46 -8.22
CA LYS A 2 14.72 46.94 -9.47
C LYS A 2 15.87 46.45 -10.34
N LYS A 3 15.94 45.17 -10.67
CA LYS A 3 16.84 44.65 -11.70
C LYS A 3 16.04 44.32 -12.94
N THR A 4 16.04 45.28 -13.86
CA THR A 4 15.61 45.15 -15.24
C THR A 4 16.60 44.26 -15.98
N ILE A 5 16.14 43.15 -16.57
CA ILE A 5 16.90 42.35 -17.52
C ILE A 5 16.18 42.47 -18.86
N SER A 6 16.84 43.12 -19.81
CA SER A 6 16.45 43.22 -21.21
C SER A 6 17.50 42.54 -22.07
N LEU A 7 17.04 41.98 -23.20
CA LEU A 7 17.81 41.47 -24.35
C LEU A 7 18.42 40.07 -24.13
N LEU A 8 18.20 39.06 -24.98
CA LEU A 8 18.22 39.07 -26.43
C LEU A 8 17.16 38.11 -27.01
N PHE A 9 16.25 38.63 -27.84
CA PHE A 9 15.36 37.83 -28.69
C PHE A 9 16.15 37.37 -29.91
N GLY A 10 16.84 36.25 -29.78
CA GLY A 10 17.32 35.47 -30.93
C GLY A 10 16.15 34.68 -31.51
N THR A 11 15.82 34.95 -32.76
CA THR A 11 14.83 34.27 -33.59
C THR A 11 15.14 32.78 -33.73
N GLY A 12 14.79 32.01 -32.70
CA GLY A 12 14.96 30.55 -32.68
C GLY A 12 14.05 29.85 -31.67
N MET A 13 12.99 30.55 -31.22
CA MET A 13 12.13 30.12 -30.12
C MET A 13 10.66 30.07 -30.55
N THR A 14 10.39 29.42 -31.68
CA THR A 14 9.01 29.15 -32.15
C THR A 14 8.72 27.67 -32.37
N LEU A 15 9.58 26.76 -31.89
CA LEU A 15 9.40 25.32 -32.13
C LEU A 15 9.65 24.42 -30.89
N LEU A 16 9.33 24.89 -29.68
CA LEU A 16 9.41 24.05 -28.46
C LEU A 16 8.20 24.23 -27.52
N ILE A 17 7.01 24.53 -28.05
CA ILE A 17 5.76 24.61 -27.25
C ILE A 17 4.66 23.69 -27.83
N LEU A 18 5.04 22.58 -28.48
CA LEU A 18 4.07 21.62 -29.06
C LEU A 18 4.24 20.17 -28.58
N TRP A 19 5.07 19.92 -27.57
CA TRP A 19 5.26 18.57 -26.98
C TRP A 19 4.74 18.43 -25.54
N ALA A 20 4.10 19.45 -24.98
CA ALA A 20 3.62 19.41 -23.59
C ALA A 20 2.15 18.95 -23.43
N THR A 21 1.43 18.63 -24.51
CA THR A 21 -0.01 18.29 -24.44
C THR A 21 -0.34 16.82 -24.68
N VAL A 22 0.63 15.97 -25.08
CA VAL A 22 0.37 14.54 -25.33
C VAL A 22 0.68 13.66 -24.12
N PHE A 23 1.57 14.09 -23.22
CA PHE A 23 1.82 13.39 -21.96
C PHE A 23 0.93 13.98 -20.87
N GLY A 24 -0.33 13.56 -20.88
CA GLY A 24 -1.26 13.83 -19.79
C GLY A 24 -0.59 13.51 -18.46
N VAL A 25 -0.45 14.52 -17.61
CA VAL A 25 -0.01 14.37 -16.23
C VAL A 25 -1.04 13.47 -15.55
N ARG A 26 -0.78 12.16 -15.53
CA ARG A 26 -1.53 11.22 -14.70
C ARG A 26 -1.22 11.59 -13.27
N THR A 27 -2.13 12.30 -12.64
CA THR A 27 -2.12 12.51 -11.20
C THR A 27 -2.19 11.13 -10.54
N LEU A 28 -1.03 10.62 -10.11
CA LEU A 28 -0.97 9.42 -9.29
C LEU A 28 -1.73 9.75 -8.01
N LYS A 29 -2.98 9.27 -7.89
CA LYS A 29 -3.69 9.31 -6.61
C LYS A 29 -2.75 8.71 -5.56
N PRO A 30 -2.55 9.37 -4.40
CA PRO A 30 -1.81 8.76 -3.32
C PRO A 30 -2.48 7.42 -3.03
N LYS A 31 -1.75 6.32 -3.19
CA LYS A 31 -2.17 5.04 -2.65
C LYS A 31 -2.26 5.28 -1.15
N ASN A 32 -3.44 5.06 -0.57
CA ASN A 32 -3.56 4.88 0.88
C ASN A 32 -2.48 3.86 1.25
N VAL A 33 -1.41 4.33 1.89
CA VAL A 33 -0.34 3.46 2.35
C VAL A 33 -1.03 2.58 3.39
N PRO A 34 -1.13 1.27 3.14
CA PRO A 34 -1.71 0.38 4.11
C PRO A 34 -0.97 0.54 5.43
N ASP A 35 -1.72 0.53 6.52
CA ASP A 35 -1.14 0.65 7.85
C ASP A 35 -0.41 -0.66 8.18
N ASP A 36 0.84 -0.72 7.74
CA ASP A 36 1.77 -1.82 7.96
C ASP A 36 2.37 -1.76 9.38
N SER A 37 1.91 -0.84 10.25
CA SER A 37 2.38 -0.75 11.65
C SER A 37 1.71 -1.77 12.57
N LYS A 38 0.59 -2.36 12.13
CA LYS A 38 -0.20 -3.32 12.89
C LYS A 38 0.07 -4.74 12.43
N TYR A 39 0.10 -5.65 13.40
CA TYR A 39 0.14 -7.09 13.18
C TYR A 39 -1.29 -7.65 13.21
N ARG A 40 -1.66 -8.41 12.20
CA ARG A 40 -3.00 -8.97 12.06
C ARG A 40 -2.91 -10.48 11.98
N VAL A 41 -3.87 -11.14 12.62
CA VAL A 41 -4.04 -12.59 12.55
C VAL A 41 -5.13 -12.87 11.55
N PHE A 42 -4.82 -13.66 10.53
CA PHE A 42 -5.73 -14.05 9.47
C PHE A 42 -5.99 -15.55 9.53
N CYS A 43 -7.21 -15.94 9.17
CA CYS A 43 -7.45 -17.28 8.68
C CYS A 43 -7.43 -17.24 7.16
N ALA A 44 -6.35 -17.72 6.55
CA ALA A 44 -6.14 -17.76 5.11
C ALA A 44 -6.06 -19.21 4.64
N ASN A 45 -6.92 -19.61 3.69
CA ASN A 45 -6.94 -20.99 3.19
C ASN A 45 -7.04 -22.04 4.32
N ASN A 46 -7.87 -21.75 5.33
CA ASN A 46 -8.05 -22.57 6.53
C ASN A 46 -6.80 -22.72 7.41
N LYS A 47 -5.81 -21.84 7.23
CA LYS A 47 -4.58 -21.80 8.01
C LYS A 47 -4.42 -20.47 8.70
N LEU A 48 -3.98 -20.52 9.96
CA LEU A 48 -3.78 -19.33 10.78
C LEU A 48 -2.43 -18.68 10.42
N GLU A 49 -2.47 -17.45 9.90
CA GLU A 49 -1.30 -16.68 9.48
C GLU A 49 -1.22 -15.37 10.29
N VAL A 50 -0.01 -14.93 10.62
CA VAL A 50 0.25 -13.64 11.28
C VAL A 50 1.05 -12.76 10.32
N GLU A 51 0.47 -11.64 9.92
CA GLU A 51 1.01 -10.77 8.87
C GLU A 51 0.78 -9.30 9.20
N GLN A 52 1.63 -8.41 8.67
CA GLN A 52 1.43 -6.96 8.78
C GLN A 52 0.56 -6.39 7.65
N ARG A 53 0.20 -7.23 6.68
CA ARG A 53 -0.66 -6.85 5.54
C ARG A 53 -2.05 -6.51 6.05
N THR A 54 -2.70 -5.54 5.43
CA THR A 54 -4.14 -5.32 5.59
C THR A 54 -4.94 -6.47 5.00
N LEU A 55 -6.19 -6.67 5.45
CA LEU A 55 -7.08 -7.69 4.90
C LEU A 55 -7.19 -7.63 3.36
N LYS A 56 -7.14 -6.44 2.78
CA LYS A 56 -7.18 -6.26 1.31
C LYS A 56 -5.91 -6.79 0.63
N GLN A 57 -4.74 -6.51 1.21
CA GLN A 57 -3.47 -7.03 0.70
C GLN A 57 -3.40 -8.55 0.88
N GLU A 58 -3.85 -9.06 2.01
CA GLU A 58 -3.85 -10.49 2.29
C GLU A 58 -4.78 -11.24 1.32
N LYS A 59 -5.97 -10.70 1.05
CA LYS A 59 -6.87 -11.23 0.02
C LYS A 59 -6.27 -11.20 -1.39
N ASN A 60 -5.48 -10.16 -1.72
CA ASN A 60 -4.78 -10.11 -3.00
C ASN A 60 -3.64 -11.14 -3.08
N ALA A 61 -3.00 -11.48 -1.96
CA ALA A 61 -1.86 -12.39 -1.90
C ALA A 61 -2.27 -13.88 -1.81
N ARG A 62 -3.34 -14.19 -1.07
CA ARG A 62 -3.78 -15.56 -0.74
C ARG A 62 -5.10 -15.95 -1.41
N GLY A 63 -5.80 -15.00 -2.01
CA GLY A 63 -7.12 -15.21 -2.62
C GLY A 63 -8.27 -14.73 -1.74
N SER A 64 -9.51 -14.96 -2.18
CA SER A 64 -10.69 -14.41 -1.50
C SER A 64 -11.05 -15.10 -0.18
N ASN A 65 -10.52 -16.32 0.07
CA ASN A 65 -10.78 -17.11 1.28
C ASN A 65 -9.88 -16.69 2.45
N VAL A 66 -10.01 -15.43 2.86
CA VAL A 66 -9.27 -14.83 3.97
C VAL A 66 -10.20 -13.98 4.82
N CYS A 67 -10.17 -14.19 6.14
CA CYS A 67 -10.77 -13.32 7.14
C CYS A 67 -9.73 -12.90 8.18
N GLN A 68 -9.93 -11.70 8.72
CA GLN A 68 -9.13 -11.19 9.83
C GLN A 68 -9.79 -11.64 11.14
N LEU A 69 -9.02 -12.29 12.00
CA LEU A 69 -9.46 -12.74 13.31
C LEU A 69 -9.16 -11.70 14.39
N ALA A 70 -7.98 -11.07 14.32
CA ALA A 70 -7.53 -10.10 15.31
C ALA A 70 -6.50 -9.12 14.73
N GLU A 71 -6.26 -8.01 15.44
CA GLU A 71 -5.25 -6.99 15.12
C GLU A 71 -4.58 -6.52 16.41
N PHE A 72 -3.27 -6.30 16.35
CA PHE A 72 -2.40 -5.93 17.47
C PHE A 72 -1.34 -4.93 17.05
N ASP A 73 -0.85 -4.14 18.00
CA ASP A 73 0.28 -3.23 17.82
C ASP A 73 1.64 -3.95 17.79
N TYR A 74 1.75 -5.10 18.46
CA TYR A 74 3.02 -5.81 18.62
C TYR A 74 2.92 -7.25 18.10
N LEU A 75 4.00 -7.71 17.45
CA LEU A 75 4.11 -9.08 16.95
C LEU A 75 3.94 -10.11 18.06
N SER A 76 4.48 -9.85 19.26
CA SER A 76 4.38 -10.76 20.40
C SER A 76 2.94 -11.05 20.82
N ASP A 77 2.05 -10.07 20.71
CA ASP A 77 0.64 -10.23 21.07
C ASP A 77 -0.12 -11.01 19.99
N ALA A 78 0.17 -10.73 18.72
CA ALA A 78 -0.37 -11.48 17.59
C ALA A 78 0.09 -12.94 17.60
N ASP A 79 1.35 -13.18 17.92
CA ASP A 79 1.92 -14.52 18.04
C ASP A 79 1.32 -15.26 19.23
N LYS A 80 1.17 -14.61 20.39
CA LYS A 80 0.48 -15.20 21.54
C LYS A 80 -0.98 -15.54 21.23
N TYR A 81 -1.67 -14.69 20.48
CA TYR A 81 -3.02 -15.00 20.00
C TYR A 81 -3.00 -16.24 19.10
N ALA A 82 -2.09 -16.32 18.14
CA ALA A 82 -1.94 -17.48 17.27
C ALA A 82 -1.68 -18.78 18.07
N GLU A 83 -0.74 -18.75 19.02
CA GLU A 83 -0.44 -19.89 19.90
C GLU A 83 -1.67 -20.35 20.71
N ASN A 84 -2.46 -19.41 21.24
CA ASN A 84 -3.71 -19.73 21.93
C ASN A 84 -4.79 -20.34 21.02
N HIS A 85 -4.64 -20.21 19.69
CA HIS A 85 -5.52 -20.78 18.67
C HIS A 85 -4.85 -21.94 17.91
N GLY A 86 -3.91 -22.62 18.55
CA GLY A 86 -3.25 -23.83 18.02
C GLY A 86 -1.94 -23.57 17.28
N GLY A 87 -1.46 -22.33 17.23
CA GLY A 87 -0.20 -21.93 16.61
C GLY A 87 -0.34 -21.46 15.16
N LYS A 88 0.72 -20.85 14.62
CA LYS A 88 0.76 -20.47 13.20
C LYS A 88 0.68 -21.73 12.33
N GLY A 89 -0.18 -21.71 11.32
CA GLY A 89 -0.46 -22.86 10.45
C GLY A 89 -1.44 -23.88 11.05
N SER A 90 -2.02 -23.61 12.22
CA SER A 90 -3.14 -24.39 12.74
C SER A 90 -4.36 -24.26 11.83
N ASP A 91 -5.27 -25.23 11.95
CA ASP A 91 -6.54 -25.16 11.25
C ASP A 91 -7.42 -24.05 11.84
N CYS A 92 -8.00 -23.24 10.96
CA CYS A 92 -8.93 -22.18 11.33
C CYS A 92 -10.09 -22.12 10.34
N LYS A 93 -11.15 -21.40 10.72
CA LYS A 93 -12.29 -21.10 9.85
C LYS A 93 -12.65 -19.63 9.97
N CYS A 94 -13.22 -19.10 8.90
CA CYS A 94 -13.90 -17.82 8.94
C CYS A 94 -15.32 -18.05 9.45
N ASP A 95 -15.67 -17.38 10.53
CA ASP A 95 -17.02 -17.33 11.06
C ASP A 95 -17.91 -16.35 10.26
#